data_AF-E4MNP3-F1
#
_entry.id   AF-E4MNP3-F1
#
_cell.length_a   1.000
_cell.length_b   1.000
_cell.length_c   1.000
_cell.angle_alpha   90.00
_cell.angle_beta   90.00
_cell.angle_gamma   90.00
#
_symmetry.space_group_name_H-M   'P 1'
#
loop_
_entity.id
_entity.type
_entity.pdbx_description
1 polymer ?
#
loop_
_entity_poly.entity_id
_entity_poly.type
_entity_poly.pdbx_seq_one_letter_code
_entity_poly.pdbx_strand_id
1 'polypeptide(L)'
;MKIVHNITITVLALSVQFLFAQSDGNYLPYEMPGHTAVKYNTYLMNPAFPIFSKNESQITFFHRNQWMGFKEDKFNTFGLSYGKKWGGDAGRKNDYYDGNNMAHGLVFQRTAGIFANIGILGNYVHQVEISDDNFLRLGLNVAFARSSIDRNKVRANVQDPLIENAKPTSIINLQPGVDVNFNFWHFGITAENLLDYSFSAGEMAVPFNEKSLTAHVMYRKELDSRSDFLEDGFFSIYAKAKRTKDNFQMGGHVMLDVPLGWAYAGYDQKYGAFGGLGFNVTNHLSVGFGYEQTIANYVAELGGSYDVVVSYQFGGKHHIKKPIKTTPPEPTVVTPPTPKVVTPTVTETKTPTVETPKTTTKTPTVQEELDKRIRVVEDPKIEGISQGYYVIAGVFQNPKGAYQMRRDIENLGIKVFTFKNKENGMHYIYIDRAYESRGEAGETLLNLLKRPEFRNSNIWVLKVGNL
;
A
#
# COMPACT_ATOMS: atom_id res chain seq x y z
N MET A 1 30.33 51.28 21.37
CA MET A 1 29.96 50.03 22.05
C MET A 1 29.47 48.91 21.13
N LYS A 2 28.63 49.16 20.10
CA LYS A 2 28.13 48.08 19.20
C LYS A 2 29.18 47.42 18.31
N ILE A 3 30.19 48.15 17.82
CA ILE A 3 31.25 47.60 16.96
C ILE A 3 32.20 46.70 17.75
N VAL A 4 32.54 47.08 18.99
CA VAL A 4 33.39 46.27 19.88
C VAL A 4 32.67 44.96 20.23
N HIS A 5 31.36 45.00 20.49
CA HIS A 5 30.57 43.79 20.78
C HIS A 5 30.51 42.81 19.60
N ASN A 6 30.37 43.31 18.37
CA ASN A 6 30.36 42.46 17.16
C ASN A 6 31.74 41.87 16.85
N ILE A 7 32.82 42.59 17.15
CA ILE A 7 34.19 42.08 17.01
C ILE A 7 34.47 41.03 18.11
N THR A 8 34.00 41.24 19.35
CA THR A 8 34.17 40.25 20.42
C THR A 8 33.39 38.96 20.15
N ILE A 9 32.18 39.03 19.57
CA ILE A 9 31.41 37.83 19.18
C ILE A 9 32.08 37.11 18.00
N THR A 10 32.63 37.84 17.04
CA THR A 10 33.34 37.25 15.88
C THR A 10 34.68 36.62 16.29
N VAL A 11 35.39 37.23 17.25
CA VAL A 11 36.62 36.67 17.82
C VAL A 11 36.32 35.48 18.73
N LEU A 12 35.22 35.48 19.49
CA LEU A 12 34.79 34.34 20.30
C LEU A 12 34.32 33.14 19.44
N ALA A 13 33.73 33.41 18.27
CA ALA A 13 33.38 32.39 17.28
C ALA A 13 34.61 31.82 16.53
N LEU A 14 35.71 32.58 16.45
CA LEU A 14 36.98 32.16 15.84
C LEU A 14 37.99 31.59 16.86
N SER A 15 37.73 31.72 18.16
CA SER A 15 38.61 31.27 19.24
C SER A 15 38.12 30.00 19.95
N VAL A 16 37.21 29.22 19.35
CA VAL A 16 37.06 27.81 19.73
C VAL A 16 38.29 27.09 19.20
N GLN A 17 39.35 27.16 20.00
CA GLN A 17 40.59 26.46 19.74
C GLN A 17 40.30 24.97 19.61
N PHE A 18 40.74 24.40 18.49
CA PHE A 18 40.84 22.99 18.25
C PHE A 18 41.81 22.37 19.26
N LEU A 19 41.29 21.97 20.42
CA LEU A 19 41.92 20.92 21.22
C LEU A 19 41.53 19.59 20.56
N PHE A 20 42.31 19.16 19.58
CA PHE A 20 42.32 17.78 19.13
C PHE A 20 42.88 16.93 20.26
N ALA A 21 42.03 16.53 21.20
CA ALA A 21 42.27 15.30 21.94
C ALA A 21 42.05 14.18 20.92
N GLN A 22 43.16 13.55 20.48
CA GLN A 22 43.10 12.28 19.78
C GLN A 22 42.46 11.26 20.73
N SER A 23 41.15 11.14 20.63
CA SER A 23 40.38 10.05 21.19
C SER A 23 40.14 9.11 20.03
N ASP A 24 40.95 8.04 19.94
CA ASP A 24 40.64 6.86 19.13
C ASP A 24 39.33 6.26 19.66
N GLY A 25 38.22 6.85 19.23
CA GLY A 25 36.89 6.46 19.65
C GLY A 25 36.56 5.13 19.00
N ASN A 26 36.65 4.05 19.75
CA ASN A 26 36.06 2.78 19.34
C ASN A 26 34.53 2.93 19.33
N TYR A 27 33.94 3.25 18.17
CA TYR A 27 32.49 3.38 18.00
C TYR A 27 31.95 2.45 16.91
N LEU A 28 30.70 2.04 17.09
CA LEU A 28 29.96 1.34 16.06
C LEU A 28 29.31 2.38 15.14
N PRO A 29 29.68 2.45 13.84
CA PRO A 29 29.05 3.40 12.93
C PRO A 29 27.54 3.12 12.84
N TYR A 30 26.76 4.19 12.66
CA TYR A 30 25.34 4.05 12.44
C TYR A 30 25.12 3.37 11.08
N GLU A 31 24.59 2.15 11.12
CA GLU A 31 24.16 1.42 9.93
C GLU A 31 23.02 0.49 10.32
N MET A 32 21.80 0.83 9.91
CA MET A 32 20.62 0.00 10.10
C MET A 32 20.43 -0.95 8.92
N PRO A 33 20.06 -2.22 9.15
CA PRO A 33 19.77 -3.16 8.07
C PRO A 33 18.42 -2.82 7.42
N GLY A 34 18.42 -1.85 6.50
CA GLY A 34 17.21 -1.35 5.84
C GLY A 34 16.72 -2.22 4.68
N HIS A 35 17.52 -3.16 4.16
CA HIS A 35 17.18 -3.94 2.96
C HIS A 35 16.06 -4.96 3.19
N THR A 36 15.84 -5.43 4.43
CA THR A 36 14.68 -6.25 4.78
C THR A 36 13.47 -5.45 5.25
N ALA A 37 13.62 -4.12 5.42
CA ALA A 37 12.53 -3.21 5.78
C ALA A 37 11.65 -2.86 4.56
N VAL A 38 11.07 -3.88 3.92
CA VAL A 38 10.39 -3.77 2.62
C VAL A 38 8.94 -3.25 2.71
N LYS A 39 8.27 -3.47 3.84
CA LYS A 39 6.87 -3.09 4.07
C LYS A 39 6.77 -1.98 5.12
N TYR A 40 7.20 -2.29 6.34
CA TYR A 40 7.30 -1.33 7.44
C TYR A 40 8.72 -0.83 7.60
N ASN A 41 8.88 0.37 8.15
CA ASN A 41 10.17 1.03 8.36
C ASN A 41 11.01 1.24 7.08
N THR A 42 10.36 1.36 5.92
CA THR A 42 10.98 1.62 4.62
C THR A 42 11.79 2.92 4.58
N TYR A 43 11.54 3.86 5.49
CA TYR A 43 12.40 5.04 5.70
C TYR A 43 13.85 4.69 6.11
N LEU A 44 14.09 3.48 6.64
CA LEU A 44 15.44 2.96 6.91
C LEU A 44 16.18 2.55 5.63
N MET A 45 15.43 2.16 4.59
CA MET A 45 15.98 1.84 3.28
C MET A 45 16.19 3.10 2.45
N ASN A 46 15.21 4.00 2.44
CA ASN A 46 15.32 5.31 1.81
C ASN A 46 14.52 6.37 2.59
N PRO A 47 15.14 7.46 3.06
CA PRO A 47 14.48 8.52 3.82
C PRO A 47 13.25 9.12 3.12
N ALA A 48 13.24 9.22 1.79
CA ALA A 48 12.17 9.80 0.98
C ALA A 48 11.12 8.78 0.50
N PHE A 49 11.28 7.49 0.83
CA PHE A 49 10.36 6.44 0.38
C PHE A 49 9.71 5.62 1.50
N PRO A 50 9.06 6.25 2.50
CA PRO A 50 8.21 5.51 3.41
C PRO A 50 6.95 5.00 2.70
N ILE A 51 6.58 3.76 3.03
CA ILE A 51 5.33 3.12 2.64
C ILE A 51 4.40 3.13 3.86
N PHE A 52 3.22 3.73 3.68
CA PHE A 52 2.12 3.71 4.64
C PHE A 52 0.94 3.00 4.04
N SER A 53 0.33 2.09 4.79
CA SER A 53 -0.98 1.55 4.44
C SER A 53 -2.08 2.65 4.43
N LYS A 54 -3.31 2.28 4.06
CA LYS A 54 -4.49 3.18 4.14
C LYS A 54 -4.69 3.79 5.54
N ASN A 55 -4.20 3.10 6.58
CA ASN A 55 -4.16 3.59 7.94
C ASN A 55 -3.00 4.60 8.09
N GLU A 56 -3.35 5.88 8.28
CA GLU A 56 -2.40 7.01 8.34
C GLU A 56 -1.45 6.98 9.55
N SER A 57 -1.56 6.00 10.45
CA SER A 57 -0.65 5.83 11.59
C SER A 57 -0.29 4.37 11.83
N GLN A 58 0.95 4.14 12.27
CA GLN A 58 1.45 2.82 12.59
C GLN A 58 2.44 2.84 13.75
N ILE A 59 2.35 1.86 14.64
CA ILE A 59 3.38 1.54 15.64
C ILE A 59 3.98 0.21 15.24
N THR A 60 5.30 0.13 15.08
CA THR A 60 5.97 -1.09 14.63
C THR A 60 7.09 -1.48 15.57
N PHE A 61 7.00 -2.68 16.11
CA PHE A 61 8.11 -3.36 16.77
C PHE A 61 8.89 -4.17 15.74
N PHE A 62 10.21 -4.10 15.81
CA PHE A 62 11.15 -4.82 14.96
C PHE A 62 12.20 -5.47 15.84
N HIS A 63 12.45 -6.75 15.63
CA HIS A 63 13.57 -7.47 16.20
C HIS A 63 14.33 -8.17 15.10
N ARG A 64 15.66 -8.09 15.15
CA ARG A 64 16.55 -8.82 14.26
C ARG A 64 17.64 -9.49 15.06
N ASN A 65 17.88 -10.76 14.76
CA ASN A 65 19.06 -11.49 15.22
C ASN A 65 19.91 -11.83 14.00
N GLN A 66 21.18 -11.42 14.03
CA GLN A 66 22.11 -11.55 12.91
C GLN A 66 23.13 -12.64 13.20
N TRP A 67 23.49 -13.39 12.17
CA TRP A 67 24.60 -14.34 12.21
C TRP A 67 24.48 -15.37 13.35
N MET A 68 23.42 -16.17 13.28
CA MET A 68 23.09 -17.20 14.27
C MET A 68 24.14 -18.32 14.41
N GLY A 69 25.19 -18.34 13.58
CA GLY A 69 26.32 -19.25 13.75
C GLY A 69 27.15 -18.93 14.99
N PHE A 70 27.13 -17.69 15.48
CA PHE A 70 27.71 -17.35 16.78
C PHE A 70 26.78 -17.71 17.91
N LYS A 71 27.21 -18.64 18.76
CA LYS A 71 26.56 -18.90 20.05
C LYS A 71 26.64 -17.62 20.92
N GLU A 72 25.60 -17.35 21.71
CA GLU A 72 25.44 -16.20 22.63
C GLU A 72 24.84 -14.88 22.06
N ASP A 73 24.02 -14.92 21.00
CA ASP A 73 23.22 -13.77 20.51
C ASP A 73 24.01 -12.45 20.39
N LYS A 74 25.20 -12.53 19.79
CA LYS A 74 26.17 -11.43 19.75
C LYS A 74 25.75 -10.26 18.86
N PHE A 75 24.81 -10.47 17.93
CA PHE A 75 24.35 -9.45 17.00
C PHE A 75 22.82 -9.37 17.00
N ASN A 76 22.27 -8.45 17.78
CA ASN A 76 20.83 -8.27 17.90
C ASN A 76 20.45 -6.80 17.72
N THR A 77 19.27 -6.55 17.19
CA THR A 77 18.70 -5.21 17.05
C THR A 77 17.23 -5.25 17.46
N PHE A 78 16.84 -4.32 18.31
CA PHE A 78 15.47 -4.05 18.69
C PHE A 78 15.12 -2.63 18.25
N GLY A 79 13.92 -2.46 17.71
CA GLY A 79 13.40 -1.17 17.27
C GLY A 79 11.93 -1.05 17.63
N LEU A 80 11.54 0.12 18.11
CA LEU A 80 10.14 0.51 18.24
C LEU A 80 9.94 1.83 17.51
N SER A 81 9.13 1.80 16.46
CA SER A 81 8.83 2.98 15.65
C SER A 81 7.37 3.40 15.74
N TYR A 82 7.16 4.70 15.59
CA TYR A 82 5.86 5.30 15.35
C TYR A 82 5.94 6.12 14.07
N GLY A 83 4.99 5.89 13.15
CA GLY A 83 4.87 6.62 11.90
C GLY A 83 3.50 7.27 11.77
N LYS A 84 3.46 8.46 11.17
CA LYS A 84 2.23 9.14 10.80
C LYS A 84 2.33 9.81 9.44
N LYS A 85 1.29 9.65 8.62
CA LYS A 85 1.04 10.40 7.38
C LYS A 85 -0.07 11.42 7.63
N TRP A 86 0.06 12.62 7.07
CA TRP A 86 -0.95 13.67 7.15
C TRP A 86 -0.86 14.64 5.96
N GLY A 87 -1.80 15.56 5.89
CA GLY A 87 -2.05 16.34 4.67
C GLY A 87 -2.95 15.55 3.72
N GLY A 88 -3.09 16.01 2.49
CA GLY A 88 -3.96 15.37 1.51
C GLY A 88 -5.42 15.82 1.55
N ASP A 89 -6.10 15.60 0.44
CA ASP A 89 -7.49 16.01 0.21
C ASP A 89 -8.46 14.97 0.78
N ALA A 90 -9.36 15.40 1.68
CA ALA A 90 -10.41 14.54 2.20
C ALA A 90 -11.36 13.96 1.12
N GLY A 91 -11.36 14.53 -0.10
CA GLY A 91 -12.05 14.00 -1.28
C GLY A 91 -11.36 12.81 -1.96
N ARG A 92 -10.03 12.67 -1.86
CA ARG A 92 -9.23 11.62 -2.54
C ARG A 92 -9.16 10.33 -1.72
N LYS A 93 -10.31 9.82 -1.31
CA LYS A 93 -10.39 8.76 -0.28
C LYS A 93 -9.80 7.40 -0.65
N ASN A 94 -9.66 7.15 -1.95
CA ASN A 94 -9.18 5.87 -2.45
C ASN A 94 -7.71 5.96 -2.93
N ASP A 95 -7.07 7.12 -2.77
CA ASP A 95 -5.69 7.32 -3.20
C ASP A 95 -4.70 6.95 -2.08
N TYR A 96 -3.88 5.94 -2.34
CA TYR A 96 -2.85 5.47 -1.41
C TYR A 96 -1.74 6.51 -1.18
N TYR A 97 -1.53 7.38 -2.17
CA TYR A 97 -0.50 8.41 -2.18
C TYR A 97 -0.99 9.76 -1.67
N ASP A 98 -2.26 9.86 -1.25
CA ASP A 98 -2.82 11.04 -0.59
C ASP A 98 -2.09 11.32 0.74
N GLY A 99 -1.71 12.57 0.96
CA GLY A 99 -0.92 13.00 2.11
C GLY A 99 0.45 13.55 1.74
N ASN A 100 0.59 14.87 1.87
CA ASN A 100 1.80 15.59 1.47
C ASN A 100 2.92 15.49 2.51
N ASN A 101 2.66 14.98 3.71
CA ASN A 101 3.64 14.97 4.79
C ASN A 101 3.63 13.64 5.52
N MET A 102 4.82 13.17 5.87
CA MET A 102 5.01 11.93 6.63
C MET A 102 6.12 12.11 7.64
N ALA A 103 6.01 11.46 8.78
CA ALA A 103 7.06 11.42 9.79
C ALA A 103 7.13 10.07 10.46
N HIS A 104 8.35 9.66 10.84
CA HIS A 104 8.59 8.52 11.71
C HIS A 104 9.54 8.90 12.85
N GLY A 105 9.30 8.32 14.01
CA GLY A 105 10.27 8.24 15.09
C GLY A 105 10.59 6.77 15.36
N LEU A 106 11.87 6.44 15.56
CA LEU A 106 12.34 5.12 15.93
C LEU A 106 13.24 5.24 17.15
N VAL A 107 12.94 4.50 18.21
CA VAL A 107 13.92 4.20 19.26
C VAL A 107 14.49 2.83 18.98
N PHE A 108 15.80 2.67 19.13
CA PHE A 108 16.45 1.40 18.86
C PHE A 108 17.57 1.08 19.84
N GLN A 109 17.80 -0.21 20.00
CA GLN A 109 18.93 -0.76 20.72
C GLN A 109 19.56 -1.86 19.84
N ARG A 110 20.87 -1.77 19.66
CA ARG A 110 21.66 -2.70 18.86
C ARG A 110 22.85 -3.21 19.65
N THR A 111 23.04 -4.51 19.67
CA THR A 111 24.26 -5.17 20.12
C THR A 111 25.01 -5.65 18.89
N ALA A 112 26.32 -5.38 18.82
CA ALA A 112 27.21 -5.95 17.81
C ALA A 112 28.52 -6.42 18.49
N GLY A 113 28.61 -7.72 18.77
CA GLY A 113 29.68 -8.28 19.59
C GLY A 113 29.65 -7.69 21.01
N ILE A 114 30.72 -6.97 21.35
CA ILE A 114 30.85 -6.27 22.64
C ILE A 114 30.33 -4.82 22.60
N PHE A 115 29.94 -4.32 21.42
CA PHE A 115 29.39 -2.98 21.30
C PHE A 115 27.90 -2.97 21.60
N ALA A 116 27.47 -2.00 22.40
CA ALA A 116 26.08 -1.65 22.63
C ALA A 116 25.82 -0.27 22.05
N ASN A 117 24.74 -0.13 21.28
CA ASN A 117 24.36 1.11 20.64
C ASN A 117 22.88 1.37 20.91
N ILE A 118 22.56 2.50 21.52
CA ILE A 118 21.18 2.93 21.77
C ILE A 118 20.97 4.27 21.09
N GLY A 119 19.85 4.44 20.40
CA GLY A 119 19.62 5.65 19.66
C GLY A 119 18.18 5.94 19.34
N ILE A 120 18.00 7.15 18.82
CA ILE A 120 16.76 7.63 18.26
C ILE A 120 16.99 8.00 16.79
N LEU A 121 15.99 7.78 15.95
CA LEU A 121 15.97 8.25 14.59
C LEU A 121 14.65 8.97 14.34
N GLY A 122 14.74 10.19 13.81
CA GLY A 122 13.61 10.92 13.25
C GLY A 122 13.70 10.88 11.72
N ASN A 123 12.59 10.60 11.07
CA ASN A 123 12.40 10.72 9.63
C ASN A 123 11.29 11.73 9.36
N TYR A 124 11.50 12.62 8.40
CA TYR A 124 10.46 13.49 7.88
C TYR A 124 10.50 13.49 6.36
N VAL A 125 9.31 13.44 5.74
CA VAL A 125 9.14 13.46 4.30
C VAL A 125 8.08 14.48 3.92
N HIS A 126 8.42 15.30 2.93
CA HIS A 126 7.48 16.21 2.28
C HIS A 126 7.31 15.79 0.81
N GLN A 127 6.06 15.60 0.39
CA GLN A 127 5.67 15.23 -0.97
C GLN A 127 5.07 16.47 -1.66
N VAL A 128 5.72 16.88 -2.74
CA VAL A 128 5.28 17.93 -3.65
C VAL A 128 4.57 17.25 -4.82
N GLU A 129 3.26 17.46 -4.94
CA GLU A 129 2.48 16.98 -6.08
C GLU A 129 2.86 17.78 -7.34
N ILE A 130 3.21 17.06 -8.41
CA ILE A 130 3.49 17.65 -9.73
C ILE A 130 2.23 17.53 -10.61
N SER A 131 1.53 16.40 -10.52
CA SER A 131 0.24 16.11 -11.15
C SER A 131 -0.52 15.06 -10.34
N ASP A 132 -1.71 14.63 -10.79
CA ASP A 132 -2.50 13.61 -10.09
C ASP A 132 -1.73 12.29 -9.87
N ASP A 133 -0.91 11.85 -10.82
CA ASP A 133 -0.16 10.58 -10.72
C ASP A 133 1.36 10.75 -10.45
N ASN A 134 1.87 12.00 -10.34
CA ASN A 134 3.31 12.26 -10.23
C ASN A 134 3.62 13.24 -9.10
N PHE A 135 4.69 12.97 -8.37
CA PHE A 135 5.13 13.70 -7.20
C PHE A 135 6.64 13.62 -7.02
N LEU A 136 7.16 14.57 -6.26
CA LEU A 136 8.53 14.62 -5.77
C LEU A 136 8.50 14.53 -4.24
N ARG A 137 9.22 13.58 -3.66
CA ARG A 137 9.42 13.43 -2.22
C ARG A 137 10.80 13.88 -1.81
N LEU A 138 10.83 14.71 -0.78
CA LEU A 138 12.04 15.16 -0.09
C LEU A 138 12.02 14.54 1.30
N GLY A 139 12.99 13.68 1.58
CA GLY A 139 13.10 12.96 2.84
C GLY A 139 14.36 13.32 3.60
N LEU A 140 14.29 13.30 4.93
CA LEU A 140 15.44 13.47 5.81
C LEU A 140 15.36 12.50 6.98
N ASN A 141 16.40 11.67 7.14
CA ASN A 141 16.66 10.94 8.37
C ASN A 141 17.67 11.70 9.21
N VAL A 142 17.40 11.81 10.51
CA VAL A 142 18.34 12.30 11.52
C VAL A 142 18.41 11.25 12.62
N ALA A 143 19.57 10.63 12.79
CA ALA A 143 19.81 9.65 13.84
C ALA A 143 20.76 10.22 14.88
N PHE A 144 20.42 10.05 16.15
CA PHE A 144 21.33 10.29 17.26
C PHE A 144 21.52 8.98 18.01
N ALA A 145 22.76 8.52 18.14
CA ALA A 145 23.07 7.25 18.75
C ALA A 145 24.25 7.36 19.70
N ARG A 146 24.17 6.64 20.81
CA ARG A 146 25.25 6.46 21.77
C ARG A 146 25.79 5.04 21.65
N SER A 147 27.06 4.93 21.27
CA SER A 147 27.83 3.70 21.20
C SER A 147 28.67 3.52 22.47
N SER A 148 28.73 2.32 23.03
CA SER A 148 29.58 1.98 24.17
C SER A 148 30.07 0.53 24.06
N ILE A 149 31.06 0.17 24.87
CA ILE A 149 31.47 -1.23 25.04
C ILE A 149 30.79 -1.80 26.28
N ASP A 150 30.09 -2.92 26.12
CA ASP A 150 29.54 -3.70 27.21
C ASP A 150 30.62 -4.62 27.78
N ARG A 151 31.23 -4.18 28.90
CA ARG A 151 32.33 -4.90 29.56
C ARG A 151 31.94 -6.29 30.03
N ASN A 152 30.65 -6.53 30.34
CA ASN A 152 30.18 -7.84 30.77
C ASN A 152 30.24 -8.89 29.66
N LYS A 153 30.31 -8.45 28.39
CA LYS A 153 30.45 -9.31 27.20
C LYS A 153 31.90 -9.49 26.77
N VAL A 154 32.83 -8.78 27.39
CA VAL A 154 34.26 -8.94 27.11
C VAL A 154 34.76 -10.24 27.76
N ARG A 155 35.49 -11.03 26.99
CA ARG A 155 36.16 -12.26 27.46
C ARG A 155 37.63 -12.11 27.12
N ALA A 156 38.45 -11.77 28.12
CA ALA A 156 39.88 -11.57 27.95
C ALA A 156 40.63 -12.17 29.13
N ASN A 157 41.77 -12.81 28.86
CA ASN A 157 42.65 -13.36 29.90
C ASN A 157 43.45 -12.26 30.62
N VAL A 158 43.57 -11.10 29.98
CA VAL A 158 44.27 -9.91 30.49
C VAL A 158 43.34 -8.71 30.29
N GLN A 159 43.26 -7.82 31.29
CA GLN A 159 42.53 -6.57 31.14
C GLN A 159 43.20 -5.71 30.08
N ASP A 160 42.46 -5.40 29.01
CA ASP A 160 42.92 -4.52 27.94
C ASP A 160 42.64 -3.05 28.32
N PRO A 161 43.68 -2.20 28.48
CA PRO A 161 43.50 -0.78 28.80
C PRO A 161 42.64 -0.02 27.79
N LEU A 162 42.60 -0.43 26.51
CA LEU A 162 41.76 0.22 25.49
C LEU A 162 40.27 -0.05 25.73
N ILE A 163 39.93 -1.24 26.22
CA ILE A 163 38.56 -1.61 26.58
C ILE A 163 38.16 -0.98 27.91
N GLU A 164 39.06 -1.00 28.91
CA GLU A 164 38.78 -0.45 30.23
C GLU A 164 38.67 1.07 30.24
N ASN A 165 39.42 1.76 29.38
CA ASN A 165 39.35 3.21 29.25
C ASN A 165 38.39 3.65 28.13
N ALA A 166 37.72 2.72 27.44
CA ALA A 166 36.77 3.04 26.38
C ALA A 166 35.62 3.90 26.94
N LYS A 167 35.50 5.11 26.40
CA LYS A 167 34.41 6.03 26.73
C LYS A 167 33.28 5.87 25.72
N PRO A 168 32.00 5.96 26.16
CA PRO A 168 30.88 6.00 25.24
C PRO A 168 31.00 7.16 24.25
N THR A 169 30.65 6.90 23.00
CA THR A 169 30.70 7.86 21.90
C THR A 169 29.29 8.19 21.42
N SER A 170 28.95 9.47 21.38
CA SER A 170 27.68 9.96 20.83
C SER A 170 27.88 10.45 19.40
N ILE A 171 27.02 10.02 18.48
CA ILE A 171 27.11 10.31 17.05
C ILE A 171 25.76 10.85 16.58
N ILE A 172 25.80 11.92 15.80
CA ILE A 172 24.65 12.37 15.00
C ILE A 172 24.91 12.03 13.54
N ASN A 173 23.92 11.47 12.86
CA ASN A 173 23.97 11.11 11.45
C ASN A 173 22.77 11.74 10.71
N LEU A 174 23.03 12.40 9.57
CA LEU A 174 22.01 12.96 8.70
C LEU A 174 22.04 12.30 7.32
N GLN A 175 20.86 11.93 6.85
CA GLN A 175 20.65 11.24 5.56
C GLN A 175 19.52 11.91 4.80
N PRO A 176 19.83 12.88 3.93
CA PRO A 176 18.84 13.40 3.00
C PRO A 176 18.61 12.40 1.86
N GLY A 177 17.37 12.36 1.39
CA GLY A 177 16.96 11.59 0.24
C GLY A 177 15.96 12.35 -0.61
N VAL A 178 15.93 12.02 -1.89
CA VAL A 178 14.94 12.51 -2.85
C VAL A 178 14.39 11.31 -3.61
N ASP A 179 13.09 11.30 -3.88
CA ASP A 179 12.42 10.31 -4.73
C ASP A 179 11.43 11.02 -5.65
N VAL A 180 11.48 10.74 -6.95
CA VAL A 180 10.52 11.25 -7.93
C VAL A 180 9.82 10.07 -8.57
N ASN A 181 8.51 10.16 -8.74
CA ASN A 181 7.77 9.15 -9.47
C ASN A 181 7.24 9.66 -10.81
N PHE A 182 7.21 8.73 -11.76
CA PHE A 182 6.56 8.84 -13.05
C PHE A 182 5.57 7.69 -13.16
N ASN A 183 4.32 7.95 -12.79
CA ASN A 183 3.28 6.93 -12.63
C ASN A 183 3.76 5.82 -11.66
N PHE A 184 3.95 4.58 -12.14
CA PHE A 184 4.38 3.43 -11.33
C PHE A 184 5.89 3.33 -11.09
N TRP A 185 6.70 4.16 -11.77
CA TRP A 185 8.15 4.13 -11.64
C TRP A 185 8.62 5.18 -10.65
N HIS A 186 9.49 4.80 -9.73
CA HIS A 186 10.13 5.66 -8.75
C HIS A 186 11.63 5.64 -8.95
N PHE A 187 12.25 6.81 -8.88
CA PHE A 187 13.69 7.00 -8.95
C PHE A 187 14.11 7.84 -7.76
N GLY A 188 15.08 7.36 -6.99
CA GLY A 188 15.55 8.12 -5.86
C GLY A 188 17.04 8.00 -5.60
N ILE A 189 17.52 8.98 -4.84
CA ILE A 189 18.92 9.14 -4.47
C ILE A 189 18.94 9.48 -2.98
N THR A 190 19.87 8.88 -2.23
CA THR A 190 20.06 9.10 -0.80
C THR A 190 21.55 9.21 -0.50
N ALA A 191 21.92 10.23 0.29
CA ALA A 191 23.24 10.30 0.88
C ALA A 191 23.17 9.70 2.29
N GLU A 192 23.58 8.44 2.45
CA GLU A 192 23.34 7.65 3.69
C GLU A 192 24.11 8.16 4.92
N ASN A 193 25.16 8.96 4.72
CA ASN A 193 25.96 9.50 5.82
C ASN A 193 26.50 10.90 5.54
N LEU A 194 25.73 11.76 4.86
CA LEU A 194 26.17 13.09 4.44
C LEU A 194 26.86 13.88 5.57
N LEU A 195 26.28 13.83 6.77
CA LEU A 195 26.91 14.30 7.99
C LEU A 195 26.89 13.19 9.05
N ASP A 196 28.02 12.90 9.67
CA ASP A 196 28.16 11.92 10.76
C ASP A 196 29.12 12.43 11.85
N TYR A 197 28.71 13.40 12.64
CA TYR A 197 29.60 14.02 13.62
C TYR A 197 29.68 13.19 14.92
N SER A 198 30.91 12.87 15.34
CA SER A 198 31.21 12.23 16.62
C SER A 198 31.50 13.30 17.67
N PHE A 199 30.57 13.49 18.62
CA PHE A 199 30.73 14.50 19.67
C PHE A 199 31.89 14.18 20.62
N SER A 200 32.22 12.89 20.78
CA SER A 200 33.30 12.47 21.69
C SER A 200 34.68 12.63 21.05
N ALA A 201 34.79 12.45 19.73
CA ALA A 201 36.05 12.65 19.01
C ALA A 201 36.24 14.09 18.52
N GLY A 202 35.15 14.90 18.48
CA GLY A 202 35.21 16.28 17.99
C GLY A 202 35.39 16.39 16.48
N GLU A 203 35.09 15.31 15.73
CA GLU A 203 35.34 15.21 14.30
C GLU A 203 34.25 14.42 13.56
N MET A 204 34.33 14.43 12.23
CA MET A 204 33.46 13.65 11.36
C MET A 204 33.86 12.18 11.40
N ALA A 205 32.90 11.29 11.66
CA ALA A 205 33.08 9.86 11.73
C ALA A 205 33.52 9.26 10.38
N VAL A 206 33.10 9.85 9.26
CA VAL A 206 33.60 9.49 7.93
C VAL A 206 34.00 10.75 7.16
N PRO A 207 35.22 10.79 6.56
CA PRO A 207 35.64 11.88 5.70
C PRO A 207 34.67 12.16 4.54
N PHE A 208 34.62 13.40 4.05
CA PHE A 208 33.66 13.78 3.00
C PHE A 208 33.84 13.02 1.68
N ASN A 209 35.07 12.61 1.34
CA ASN A 209 35.35 11.78 0.15
C ASN A 209 34.99 10.30 0.32
N GLU A 210 34.62 9.88 1.53
CA GLU A 210 34.25 8.50 1.89
C GLU A 210 32.75 8.32 2.12
N LYS A 211 31.98 9.38 1.88
CA LYS A 211 30.52 9.36 1.98
C LYS A 211 29.90 8.43 0.95
N SER A 212 28.86 7.73 1.39
CA SER A 212 28.12 6.81 0.56
C SER A 212 26.89 7.47 -0.07
N LEU A 213 26.72 7.20 -1.35
CA LEU A 213 25.56 7.61 -2.14
C LEU A 213 24.84 6.35 -2.63
N THR A 214 23.54 6.29 -2.40
CA THR A 214 22.69 5.19 -2.86
C THR A 214 21.68 5.74 -3.85
N ALA A 215 21.60 5.14 -5.02
CA ALA A 215 20.54 5.38 -5.99
C ALA A 215 19.63 4.16 -6.05
N HIS A 216 18.34 4.36 -6.26
CA HIS A 216 17.38 3.28 -6.44
C HIS A 216 16.42 3.55 -7.59
N VAL A 217 15.89 2.44 -8.12
CA VAL A 217 14.71 2.42 -8.97
C VAL A 217 13.70 1.46 -8.38
N MET A 218 12.43 1.84 -8.35
CA MET A 218 11.34 0.96 -7.98
C MET A 218 10.25 1.02 -9.05
N TYR A 219 9.76 -0.13 -9.46
CA TYR A 219 8.46 -0.23 -10.11
C TYR A 219 7.46 -0.67 -9.04
N ARG A 220 6.42 0.12 -8.76
CA ARG A 220 5.36 -0.21 -7.82
C ARG A 220 4.01 0.05 -8.46
N LYS A 221 3.22 -1.00 -8.63
CA LYS A 221 1.93 -0.94 -9.30
C LYS A 221 0.85 -1.58 -8.45
N GLU A 222 -0.28 -0.89 -8.34
CA GLU A 222 -1.52 -1.44 -7.79
C GLU A 222 -2.08 -2.53 -8.72
N LEU A 223 -2.51 -3.63 -8.13
CA LEU A 223 -3.08 -4.78 -8.81
C LEU A 223 -4.56 -4.52 -9.09
N ASP A 224 -4.89 -4.33 -10.36
CA ASP A 224 -6.26 -4.31 -10.83
C ASP A 224 -6.74 -5.76 -11.04
N SER A 225 -7.40 -6.31 -10.02
CA SER A 225 -7.88 -7.70 -10.02
C SER A 225 -9.28 -7.80 -9.47
N ARG A 226 -10.10 -8.65 -10.10
CA ARG A 226 -11.47 -8.98 -9.66
C ARG A 226 -11.52 -10.05 -8.57
N SER A 227 -10.37 -10.56 -8.16
CA SER A 227 -10.26 -11.57 -7.11
C SER A 227 -10.12 -10.87 -5.76
N ASP A 228 -11.01 -11.19 -4.81
CA ASP A 228 -10.96 -10.71 -3.41
C ASP A 228 -9.57 -10.88 -2.76
N PHE A 229 -8.79 -11.87 -3.19
CA PHE A 229 -7.43 -12.10 -2.71
C PHE A 229 -6.40 -11.03 -3.16
N LEU A 230 -6.55 -10.47 -4.35
CA LEU A 230 -5.59 -9.54 -4.97
C LEU A 230 -6.11 -8.09 -5.02
N GLU A 231 -7.36 -7.85 -4.61
CA GLU A 231 -7.95 -6.52 -4.50
C GLU A 231 -7.08 -5.62 -3.60
N ASP A 232 -6.91 -4.34 -3.96
CA ASP A 232 -6.04 -3.38 -3.26
C ASP A 232 -4.56 -3.84 -3.11
N GLY A 233 -4.14 -4.85 -3.88
CA GLY A 233 -2.79 -5.39 -3.81
C GLY A 233 -1.78 -4.50 -4.52
N PHE A 234 -0.50 -4.61 -4.16
CA PHE A 234 0.62 -3.98 -4.84
C PHE A 234 1.64 -5.04 -5.22
N PHE A 235 2.13 -4.92 -6.45
CA PHE A 235 3.35 -5.59 -6.88
C PHE A 235 4.46 -4.55 -6.98
N SER A 236 5.62 -4.87 -6.42
CA SER A 236 6.81 -4.02 -6.52
C SER A 236 8.09 -4.78 -6.84
N ILE A 237 8.91 -4.16 -7.68
CA ILE A 237 10.29 -4.55 -7.98
C ILE A 237 11.17 -3.39 -7.60
N TYR A 238 12.20 -3.64 -6.82
CA TYR A 238 13.14 -2.64 -6.33
C TYR A 238 14.56 -3.05 -6.68
N ALA A 239 15.37 -2.10 -7.13
CA ALA A 239 16.80 -2.25 -7.29
C ALA A 239 17.53 -1.01 -6.77
N LYS A 240 18.68 -1.21 -6.15
CA LYS A 240 19.55 -0.16 -5.64
C LYS A 240 21.02 -0.40 -5.98
N ALA A 241 21.75 0.70 -6.06
CA ALA A 241 23.19 0.73 -6.20
C ALA A 241 23.76 1.73 -5.18
N LYS A 242 24.63 1.25 -4.31
CA LYS A 242 25.35 2.03 -3.30
C LYS A 242 26.80 2.17 -3.72
N ARG A 243 27.28 3.41 -3.82
CA ARG A 243 28.68 3.74 -4.07
C ARG A 243 29.30 4.27 -2.78
N THR A 244 30.42 3.70 -2.38
CA THR A 244 31.36 4.27 -1.40
C THR A 244 32.69 4.57 -2.12
N LYS A 245 33.71 5.07 -1.41
CA LYS A 245 35.03 5.36 -1.99
C LYS A 245 35.66 4.16 -2.70
N ASP A 246 35.67 3.02 -2.02
CA ASP A 246 36.39 1.81 -2.47
C ASP A 246 35.47 0.67 -2.90
N ASN A 247 34.15 0.85 -2.80
CA ASN A 247 33.21 -0.24 -3.04
C ASN A 247 31.95 0.22 -3.78
N PHE A 248 31.42 -0.69 -4.59
CA PHE A 248 30.13 -0.55 -5.25
C PHE A 248 29.29 -1.78 -4.94
N GLN A 249 28.15 -1.56 -4.31
CA GLN A 249 27.25 -2.60 -3.83
C GLN A 249 25.92 -2.49 -4.54
N MET A 250 25.37 -3.62 -4.98
CA MET A 250 24.06 -3.68 -5.59
C MET A 250 23.11 -4.54 -4.76
N GLY A 251 21.83 -4.26 -4.87
CA GLY A 251 20.81 -5.11 -4.26
C GLY A 251 19.45 -4.84 -4.86
N GLY A 252 18.49 -5.71 -4.56
CA GLY A 252 17.14 -5.58 -5.05
C GLY A 252 16.21 -6.61 -4.43
N HIS A 253 14.91 -6.38 -4.55
CA HIS A 253 13.90 -7.32 -4.12
C HIS A 253 12.65 -7.19 -4.97
N VAL A 254 11.85 -8.25 -4.95
CA VAL A 254 10.47 -8.24 -5.41
C VAL A 254 9.56 -8.42 -4.20
N MET A 255 8.41 -7.75 -4.20
CA MET A 255 7.42 -7.87 -3.15
C MET A 255 6.02 -7.91 -3.76
N LEU A 256 5.22 -8.83 -3.24
CA LEU A 256 3.78 -8.88 -3.41
C LEU A 256 3.13 -8.53 -2.07
N ASP A 257 2.22 -7.57 -2.09
CA ASP A 257 1.57 -7.02 -0.91
C ASP A 257 0.06 -7.02 -1.17
N VAL A 258 -0.68 -7.79 -0.40
CA VAL A 258 -2.11 -8.04 -0.60
C VAL A 258 -2.87 -7.88 0.72
N PRO A 259 -4.21 -7.83 0.73
CA PRO A 259 -4.97 -7.65 1.97
C PRO A 259 -4.68 -8.70 3.04
N LEU A 260 -4.36 -9.94 2.65
CA LEU A 260 -4.02 -11.02 3.59
C LEU A 260 -2.63 -10.85 4.22
N GLY A 261 -1.71 -10.13 3.57
CA GLY A 261 -0.31 -10.11 3.98
C GLY A 261 0.64 -9.73 2.84
N TRP A 262 1.93 -9.90 3.05
CA TRP A 262 2.95 -9.61 2.05
C TRP A 262 3.99 -10.72 2.01
N ALA A 263 4.59 -10.92 0.84
CA ALA A 263 5.70 -11.82 0.64
C ALA A 263 6.77 -11.13 -0.20
N TYR A 264 8.04 -11.37 0.11
CA TYR A 264 9.14 -10.75 -0.59
C TYR A 264 10.35 -11.68 -0.66
N ALA A 265 11.16 -11.47 -1.69
CA ALA A 265 12.44 -12.13 -1.88
C ALA A 265 13.40 -11.20 -2.59
N GLY A 266 14.67 -11.29 -2.27
CA GLY A 266 15.68 -10.39 -2.79
C GLY A 266 17.10 -10.85 -2.55
N TYR A 267 18.02 -10.02 -3.02
CA TYR A 267 19.45 -10.20 -2.87
C TYR A 267 20.07 -8.84 -2.58
N ASP A 268 20.96 -8.79 -1.60
CA ASP A 268 21.80 -7.63 -1.33
C ASP A 268 23.26 -8.10 -1.30
N GLN A 269 24.14 -7.45 -2.06
CA GLN A 269 25.52 -7.90 -2.20
C GLN A 269 26.28 -7.92 -0.86
N LYS A 270 25.88 -7.09 0.12
CA LYS A 270 26.49 -7.08 1.45
C LYS A 270 25.94 -8.20 2.34
N TYR A 271 24.65 -8.49 2.24
CA TYR A 271 23.94 -9.36 3.20
C TYR A 271 23.58 -10.75 2.67
N GLY A 272 23.58 -10.95 1.35
CA GLY A 272 23.20 -12.21 0.69
C GLY A 272 21.75 -12.24 0.22
N ALA A 273 21.21 -13.45 0.04
CA ALA A 273 19.82 -13.63 -0.33
C ALA A 273 18.94 -13.55 0.92
N PHE A 274 17.78 -12.93 0.75
CA PHE A 274 16.83 -12.78 1.83
C PHE A 274 15.41 -12.93 1.29
N GLY A 275 14.50 -13.29 2.17
CA GLY A 275 13.09 -13.37 1.86
C GLY A 275 12.27 -13.51 3.11
N GLY A 276 10.98 -13.22 2.99
CA GLY A 276 10.10 -13.24 4.13
C GLY A 276 8.65 -13.16 3.73
N LEU A 277 7.83 -13.34 4.75
CA LEU A 277 6.38 -13.36 4.65
C LEU A 277 5.79 -12.67 5.88
N GLY A 278 4.68 -12.00 5.68
CA GLY A 278 3.91 -11.38 6.75
C GLY A 278 2.43 -11.49 6.49
N PHE A 279 1.66 -11.43 7.57
CA PHE A 279 0.23 -11.65 7.58
C PHE A 279 -0.45 -10.49 8.30
N ASN A 280 -1.56 -10.03 7.73
CA ASN A 280 -2.47 -9.12 8.40
C ASN A 280 -3.43 -9.96 9.25
N VAL A 281 -3.08 -10.17 10.52
CA VAL A 281 -3.89 -10.94 11.49
C VAL A 281 -5.26 -10.30 11.68
N THR A 282 -5.31 -8.97 11.68
CA THR A 282 -6.55 -8.18 11.64
C THR A 282 -6.35 -6.98 10.72
N ASN A 283 -7.38 -6.15 10.52
CA ASN A 283 -7.27 -4.89 9.77
C ASN A 283 -6.28 -3.88 10.41
N HIS A 284 -5.87 -4.13 11.67
CA HIS A 284 -4.98 -3.26 12.43
C HIS A 284 -3.66 -3.95 12.79
N LEU A 285 -3.66 -5.26 13.01
CA LEU A 285 -2.50 -6.00 13.49
C LEU A 285 -1.89 -6.82 12.36
N SER A 286 -0.59 -6.63 12.15
CA SER A 286 0.21 -7.36 11.18
C SER A 286 1.45 -7.95 11.83
N VAL A 287 1.83 -9.16 11.42
CA VAL A 287 3.02 -9.86 11.91
C VAL A 287 3.83 -10.35 10.72
N GLY A 288 5.14 -10.17 10.74
CA GLY A 288 6.05 -10.60 9.68
C GLY A 288 7.25 -11.35 10.23
N PHE A 289 7.75 -12.27 9.41
CA PHE A 289 9.00 -12.98 9.62
C PHE A 289 9.81 -12.97 8.33
N GLY A 290 11.10 -12.68 8.42
CA GLY A 290 12.03 -12.78 7.31
C GLY A 290 13.30 -13.50 7.73
N TYR A 291 13.95 -14.08 6.73
CA TYR A 291 15.18 -14.82 6.86
C TYR A 291 16.16 -14.35 5.80
N GLU A 292 17.42 -14.28 6.19
CA GLU A 292 18.53 -13.89 5.34
C GLU A 292 19.65 -14.91 5.49
N GLN A 293 20.20 -15.31 4.36
CA GLN A 293 21.37 -16.15 4.28
C GLN A 293 22.48 -15.41 3.56
N THR A 294 23.60 -15.21 4.25
CA THR A 294 24.81 -14.67 3.63
C THR A 294 25.36 -15.66 2.61
N ILE A 295 25.56 -15.20 1.37
CA ILE A 295 26.09 -16.00 0.25
C ILE A 295 27.52 -15.54 -0.13
N ALA A 296 28.03 -14.48 0.47
CA ALA A 296 29.39 -14.00 0.22
C ALA A 296 30.42 -14.87 0.96
N ASN A 297 31.50 -15.25 0.25
CA ASN A 297 32.55 -16.19 0.68
C ASN A 297 33.26 -15.85 2.01
N TYR A 298 33.10 -14.63 2.54
CA TYR A 298 33.80 -14.18 3.77
C TYR A 298 32.94 -14.22 5.05
N VAL A 299 31.64 -14.52 4.92
CA VAL A 299 30.67 -14.38 6.03
C VAL A 299 29.59 -15.47 6.02
N ALA A 300 29.59 -16.39 5.03
CA ALA A 300 28.64 -17.50 4.96
C ALA A 300 28.71 -18.43 6.19
N GLU A 301 29.89 -18.57 6.80
CA GLU A 301 30.11 -19.36 8.01
C GLU A 301 29.50 -18.73 9.28
N LEU A 302 29.11 -17.45 9.24
CA LEU A 302 28.53 -16.77 10.39
C LEU A 302 27.05 -17.16 10.62
N GLY A 303 26.47 -17.96 9.74
CA GLY A 303 25.07 -18.40 9.79
C GLY A 303 24.08 -17.34 9.31
N GLY A 304 22.81 -17.74 9.19
CA GLY A 304 21.73 -16.86 8.74
C GLY A 304 21.33 -15.80 9.78
N SER A 305 20.55 -14.84 9.33
CA SER A 305 19.89 -13.82 10.15
C SER A 305 18.38 -13.96 10.03
N TYR A 306 17.62 -13.60 11.05
CA TYR A 306 16.16 -13.47 10.94
C TYR A 306 15.68 -12.13 11.47
N ASP A 307 14.52 -11.70 10.98
CA ASP A 307 13.78 -10.59 11.53
C ASP A 307 12.32 -10.96 11.85
N VAL A 308 11.81 -10.33 12.90
CA VAL A 308 10.43 -10.42 13.35
C VAL A 308 9.89 -9.00 13.40
N VAL A 309 8.73 -8.79 12.79
CA VAL A 309 8.03 -7.52 12.77
C VAL A 309 6.64 -7.70 13.33
N VAL A 310 6.22 -6.79 14.20
CA VAL A 310 4.83 -6.68 14.66
C VAL A 310 4.41 -5.24 14.47
N SER A 311 3.37 -5.00 13.68
CA SER A 311 2.87 -3.65 13.38
C SER A 311 1.40 -3.51 13.75
N TYR A 312 1.08 -2.43 14.47
CA TYR A 312 -0.28 -2.03 14.78
C TYR A 312 -0.61 -0.73 14.05
N GLN A 313 -1.59 -0.78 13.17
CA GLN A 313 -1.98 0.28 12.24
C GLN A 313 -3.34 0.83 12.63
N PHE A 314 -3.48 2.15 12.66
CA PHE A 314 -4.69 2.81 13.13
C PHE A 314 -4.84 4.20 12.53
N GLY A 315 -6.01 4.80 12.78
CA GLY A 315 -6.36 6.10 12.21
C GLY A 315 -6.53 6.03 10.70
N GLY A 316 -6.54 7.22 10.08
CA GLY A 316 -6.86 7.38 8.68
C GLY A 316 -8.31 7.76 8.44
N LYS A 317 -8.54 8.65 7.47
CA LYS A 317 -9.90 8.94 6.96
C LYS A 317 -10.53 7.72 6.27
N HIS A 318 -9.72 6.69 6.02
CA HIS A 318 -10.00 5.50 5.21
C HIS A 318 -10.06 4.23 6.06
N HIS A 319 -10.67 4.29 7.25
CA HIS A 319 -11.03 3.06 7.95
C HIS A 319 -11.77 2.14 6.97
N ILE A 320 -11.14 1.02 6.63
CA ILE A 320 -11.79 -0.06 5.89
C ILE A 320 -12.85 -0.62 6.83
N LYS A 321 -14.02 0.03 6.84
CA LYS A 321 -15.24 -0.65 7.27
C LYS A 321 -15.34 -1.82 6.31
N LYS A 322 -15.19 -3.05 6.81
CA LYS A 322 -15.68 -4.22 6.08
C LYS A 322 -17.08 -3.81 5.60
N PRO A 323 -17.43 -3.97 4.31
CA PRO A 323 -18.83 -3.88 3.96
C PRO A 323 -19.52 -4.79 4.96
N ILE A 324 -20.38 -4.21 5.79
CA ILE A 324 -21.35 -5.01 6.50
C ILE A 324 -21.94 -5.83 5.37
N LYS A 325 -21.93 -7.16 5.48
CA LYS A 325 -22.89 -7.95 4.71
C LYS A 325 -24.24 -7.48 5.22
N THR A 326 -24.69 -6.31 4.75
CA THR A 326 -26.09 -6.00 4.67
C THR A 326 -26.55 -7.08 3.72
N THR A 327 -27.08 -8.15 4.30
CA THR A 327 -28.24 -8.81 3.72
C THR A 327 -29.00 -7.70 2.99
N PRO A 328 -29.23 -7.83 1.68
CA PRO A 328 -30.00 -6.83 0.94
C PRO A 328 -31.19 -6.47 1.82
N PRO A 329 -31.47 -5.17 2.07
CA PRO A 329 -32.64 -4.82 2.85
C PRO A 329 -33.78 -5.62 2.25
N GLU A 330 -34.41 -6.45 3.07
CA GLU A 330 -35.55 -7.25 2.65
C GLU A 330 -36.46 -6.26 1.93
N PRO A 331 -36.81 -6.51 0.64
CA PRO A 331 -37.47 -5.51 -0.16
C PRO A 331 -38.66 -5.02 0.63
N THR A 332 -38.68 -3.74 0.96
CA THR A 332 -39.87 -3.12 1.52
C THR A 332 -40.97 -3.42 0.53
N VAL A 333 -41.86 -4.32 0.91
CA VAL A 333 -43.10 -4.56 0.19
C VAL A 333 -43.84 -3.24 0.30
N VAL A 334 -43.69 -2.40 -0.72
CA VAL A 334 -44.57 -1.26 -0.93
C VAL A 334 -45.92 -1.90 -1.18
N THR A 335 -46.75 -1.94 -0.16
CA THR A 335 -48.17 -2.23 -0.33
C THR A 335 -48.68 -1.23 -1.36
N PRO A 336 -49.20 -1.69 -2.51
CA PRO A 336 -49.77 -0.79 -3.51
C PRO A 336 -50.84 0.07 -2.83
N PRO A 337 -50.94 1.37 -3.16
CA PRO A 337 -52.02 2.19 -2.66
C PRO A 337 -53.34 1.52 -3.04
N THR A 338 -54.18 1.29 -2.04
CA THR A 338 -55.50 0.69 -2.20
C THR A 338 -56.26 1.47 -3.28
N PRO A 339 -56.66 0.84 -4.39
CA PRO A 339 -57.45 1.52 -5.40
C PRO A 339 -58.75 2.03 -4.76
N LYS A 340 -59.05 3.32 -4.90
CA LYS A 340 -60.40 3.82 -4.62
C LYS A 340 -61.35 3.10 -5.57
N VAL A 341 -62.20 2.26 -5.00
CA VAL A 341 -63.31 1.60 -5.69
C VAL A 341 -64.25 2.70 -6.19
N VAL A 342 -64.25 2.93 -7.51
CA VAL A 342 -65.36 3.59 -8.18
C VAL A 342 -66.23 2.45 -8.68
N THR A 343 -67.38 2.25 -8.07
CA THR A 343 -68.37 1.25 -8.46
C THR A 343 -68.89 1.56 -9.86
N PRO A 344 -68.72 0.68 -10.86
CA PRO A 344 -69.54 0.68 -12.05
C PRO A 344 -70.69 -0.31 -11.86
N THR A 345 -71.91 0.22 -11.86
CA THR A 345 -73.13 -0.57 -12.03
C THR A 345 -73.19 -1.08 -13.48
N VAL A 346 -73.07 -2.40 -13.72
CA VAL A 346 -73.74 -3.07 -14.87
C VAL A 346 -74.04 -4.55 -14.54
N THR A 347 -75.34 -4.85 -14.65
CA THR A 347 -76.14 -6.05 -14.91
C THR A 347 -75.47 -7.42 -15.17
N GLU A 348 -76.02 -8.43 -14.49
CA GLU A 348 -75.81 -9.88 -14.67
C GLU A 348 -76.12 -10.38 -16.10
N THR A 349 -75.35 -11.36 -16.57
CA THR A 349 -75.85 -12.52 -17.35
C THR A 349 -74.92 -13.73 -17.14
N LYS A 350 -75.54 -14.91 -17.06
CA LYS A 350 -75.13 -16.17 -16.44
C LYS A 350 -74.13 -17.05 -17.23
N THR A 351 -73.50 -17.95 -16.45
CA THR A 351 -72.62 -19.14 -16.67
C THR A 351 -73.13 -20.19 -17.70
N PRO A 352 -72.36 -21.25 -18.12
CA PRO A 352 -71.70 -22.32 -17.31
C PRO A 352 -70.21 -22.64 -17.72
N THR A 353 -69.24 -22.98 -16.83
CA THR A 353 -68.94 -24.16 -15.97
C THR A 353 -68.04 -25.25 -16.64
N VAL A 354 -67.07 -25.79 -15.84
CA VAL A 354 -66.39 -27.13 -15.87
C VAL A 354 -65.08 -27.20 -16.71
N GLU A 355 -63.88 -27.70 -16.32
CA GLU A 355 -63.35 -28.59 -15.25
C GLU A 355 -61.80 -28.41 -15.07
N THR A 356 -61.28 -28.71 -13.88
CA THR A 356 -59.85 -29.04 -13.56
C THR A 356 -59.71 -30.58 -13.44
N PRO A 357 -58.54 -31.21 -13.16
CA PRO A 357 -57.11 -30.91 -13.38
C PRO A 357 -56.33 -32.15 -13.94
N LYS A 358 -55.15 -31.98 -14.55
CA LYS A 358 -54.09 -33.03 -14.51
C LYS A 358 -52.69 -32.46 -14.41
N THR A 359 -52.10 -32.69 -13.24
CA THR A 359 -50.67 -32.58 -12.95
C THR A 359 -49.86 -33.45 -13.90
N THR A 360 -48.91 -32.84 -14.60
CA THR A 360 -47.72 -33.55 -15.11
C THR A 360 -46.55 -32.59 -15.01
N THR A 361 -45.56 -32.99 -14.22
CA THR A 361 -44.25 -32.39 -14.06
C THR A 361 -43.66 -32.03 -15.41
N LYS A 362 -43.59 -30.73 -15.73
CA LYS A 362 -42.83 -30.21 -16.87
C LYS A 362 -41.59 -29.51 -16.35
N THR A 363 -40.44 -29.89 -16.88
CA THR A 363 -39.23 -29.06 -16.89
C THR A 363 -39.63 -27.66 -17.33
N PRO A 364 -39.22 -26.59 -16.62
CA PRO A 364 -39.70 -25.24 -16.92
C PRO A 364 -39.38 -24.90 -18.36
N THR A 365 -40.42 -24.55 -19.13
CA THR A 365 -40.24 -24.02 -20.47
C THR A 365 -39.44 -22.72 -20.40
N VAL A 366 -38.60 -22.47 -21.41
CA VAL A 366 -37.76 -21.26 -21.51
C VAL A 366 -38.55 -19.97 -21.24
N GLN A 367 -39.85 -19.94 -21.56
CA GLN A 367 -40.78 -18.85 -21.29
C GLN A 367 -41.06 -18.58 -19.79
N GLU A 368 -41.11 -19.60 -18.93
CA GLU A 368 -41.35 -19.45 -17.48
C GLU A 368 -40.09 -18.99 -16.72
N GLU A 369 -38.89 -19.37 -17.18
CA GLU A 369 -37.65 -18.76 -16.72
C GLU A 369 -37.52 -17.31 -17.21
N LEU A 370 -38.03 -17.01 -18.42
CA LEU A 370 -38.06 -15.68 -19.00
C LEU A 370 -38.91 -14.71 -18.16
N ASP A 371 -40.12 -15.12 -17.78
CA ASP A 371 -41.03 -14.27 -16.98
C ASP A 371 -40.55 -14.10 -15.52
N LYS A 372 -39.74 -15.02 -14.99
CA LYS A 372 -39.09 -14.86 -13.67
C LYS A 372 -37.87 -13.93 -13.67
N ARG A 373 -37.20 -13.73 -14.81
CA ARG A 373 -35.92 -12.99 -14.89
C ARG A 373 -35.98 -11.67 -15.66
N ILE A 374 -37.02 -11.43 -16.46
CA ILE A 374 -37.22 -10.14 -17.12
C ILE A 374 -37.94 -9.17 -16.17
N ARG A 375 -37.19 -8.38 -15.41
CA ARG A 375 -37.71 -7.11 -14.89
C ARG A 375 -37.79 -6.14 -16.07
N VAL A 376 -38.99 -5.91 -16.59
CA VAL A 376 -39.25 -4.76 -17.45
C VAL A 376 -39.38 -3.56 -16.52
N VAL A 377 -38.33 -2.75 -16.44
CA VAL A 377 -38.46 -1.41 -15.86
C VAL A 377 -38.98 -0.52 -16.96
N GLU A 378 -40.12 0.13 -16.72
CA GLU A 378 -40.68 1.11 -17.64
C GLU A 378 -40.15 2.49 -17.24
N ASP A 379 -39.37 3.11 -18.12
CA ASP A 379 -38.97 4.50 -17.97
C ASP A 379 -39.64 5.30 -19.10
N PRO A 380 -40.65 6.15 -18.78
CA PRO A 380 -41.53 6.72 -19.79
C PRO A 380 -40.80 7.66 -20.74
N LYS A 381 -39.67 8.28 -20.36
CA LYS A 381 -38.84 9.12 -21.24
C LYS A 381 -37.39 9.24 -20.77
N ILE A 382 -36.47 8.59 -21.49
CA ILE A 382 -35.03 8.83 -21.33
C ILE A 382 -34.55 9.73 -22.47
N GLU A 383 -34.13 10.96 -22.14
CA GLU A 383 -33.61 11.90 -23.13
C GLU A 383 -32.30 11.40 -23.77
N GLY A 384 -32.25 11.36 -25.11
CA GLY A 384 -31.05 11.03 -25.87
C GLY A 384 -30.98 9.59 -26.41
N ILE A 385 -32.03 8.78 -26.24
CA ILE A 385 -32.15 7.44 -26.83
C ILE A 385 -33.56 7.24 -27.44
N SER A 386 -33.67 6.35 -28.45
CA SER A 386 -34.94 6.05 -29.12
C SER A 386 -35.89 5.23 -28.25
N GLN A 387 -37.19 5.28 -28.52
CA GLN A 387 -38.16 4.37 -27.88
C GLN A 387 -37.89 2.92 -28.30
N GLY A 388 -38.09 1.98 -27.39
CA GLY A 388 -37.74 0.59 -27.64
C GLY A 388 -37.45 -0.22 -26.37
N TYR A 389 -37.15 -1.50 -26.57
CA TYR A 389 -36.66 -2.41 -25.55
C TYR A 389 -35.14 -2.51 -25.63
N TYR A 390 -34.45 -2.34 -24.50
CA TYR A 390 -32.99 -2.35 -24.40
C TYR A 390 -32.53 -3.48 -23.50
N VAL A 391 -31.57 -4.28 -23.95
CA VAL A 391 -30.95 -5.33 -23.13
C VAL A 391 -29.80 -4.70 -22.34
N ILE A 392 -30.02 -4.46 -21.04
CA ILE A 392 -29.09 -3.77 -20.15
C ILE A 392 -28.13 -4.76 -19.49
N ALA A 393 -26.84 -4.61 -19.78
CA ALA A 393 -25.77 -5.46 -19.24
C ALA A 393 -25.20 -4.94 -17.90
N GLY A 394 -25.40 -3.65 -17.59
CA GLY A 394 -24.94 -3.05 -16.34
C GLY A 394 -25.36 -1.60 -16.20
N VAL A 395 -25.41 -1.13 -14.94
CA VAL A 395 -25.75 0.25 -14.57
C VAL A 395 -24.70 0.74 -13.57
N PHE A 396 -24.03 1.85 -13.88
CA PHE A 396 -22.89 2.35 -13.12
C PHE A 396 -23.09 3.81 -12.71
N GLN A 397 -22.71 4.15 -11.48
CA GLN A 397 -22.72 5.54 -11.01
C GLN A 397 -21.54 6.34 -11.60
N ASN A 398 -20.40 5.69 -11.81
CA ASN A 398 -19.18 6.33 -12.30
C ASN A 398 -18.94 6.00 -13.80
N PRO A 399 -18.65 6.99 -14.66
CA PRO A 399 -18.36 6.77 -16.08
C PRO A 399 -17.14 5.85 -16.32
N LYS A 400 -16.15 5.81 -15.42
CA LYS A 400 -14.97 4.94 -15.54
C LYS A 400 -15.36 3.45 -15.51
N GLY A 401 -16.24 3.06 -14.59
CA GLY A 401 -16.73 1.69 -14.49
C GLY A 401 -17.57 1.29 -15.71
N ALA A 402 -18.40 2.22 -16.21
CA ALA A 402 -19.17 1.99 -17.43
C ALA A 402 -18.26 1.78 -18.66
N TYR A 403 -17.20 2.57 -18.78
CA TYR A 403 -16.23 2.45 -19.87
C TYR A 403 -15.47 1.11 -19.85
N GLN A 404 -15.05 0.65 -18.67
CA GLN A 404 -14.35 -0.63 -18.52
C GLN A 404 -15.24 -1.81 -18.90
N MET A 405 -16.46 -1.89 -18.34
CA MET A 405 -17.41 -2.97 -18.66
C MET A 405 -17.79 -2.96 -20.15
N ARG A 406 -17.98 -1.79 -20.76
CA ARG A 406 -18.19 -1.67 -22.20
C ARG A 406 -17.03 -2.33 -22.97
N ARG A 407 -15.79 -1.95 -22.66
CA ARG A 407 -14.59 -2.47 -23.34
C ARG A 407 -14.44 -3.98 -23.17
N ASP A 408 -14.78 -4.54 -22.01
CA ASP A 408 -14.74 -5.98 -21.79
C ASP A 408 -15.76 -6.73 -22.67
N ILE A 409 -16.98 -6.20 -22.79
CA ILE A 409 -18.02 -6.77 -23.66
C ILE A 409 -17.63 -6.62 -25.14
N GLU A 410 -17.04 -5.48 -25.54
CA GLU A 410 -16.54 -5.25 -26.91
C GLU A 410 -15.44 -6.27 -27.27
N ASN A 411 -14.55 -6.61 -26.32
CA ASN A 411 -13.49 -7.61 -26.52
C ASN A 411 -14.04 -9.03 -26.73
N LEU A 412 -15.28 -9.31 -26.31
CA LEU A 412 -15.99 -10.56 -26.60
C LEU A 412 -16.67 -10.55 -27.99
N GLY A 413 -16.40 -9.53 -28.81
CA GLY A 413 -16.98 -9.35 -30.14
C GLY A 413 -18.47 -8.97 -30.10
N ILE A 414 -18.97 -8.46 -28.97
CA ILE A 414 -20.37 -8.06 -28.79
C ILE A 414 -20.44 -6.54 -28.95
N LYS A 415 -21.36 -6.07 -29.81
CA LYS A 415 -21.65 -4.65 -29.93
C LYS A 415 -22.34 -4.15 -28.67
N VAL A 416 -21.83 -3.08 -28.09
CA VAL A 416 -22.35 -2.53 -26.85
C VAL A 416 -22.24 -1.01 -26.86
N PHE A 417 -23.23 -0.35 -26.28
CA PHE A 417 -23.36 1.09 -26.29
C PHE A 417 -23.72 1.58 -24.89
N THR A 418 -23.57 2.88 -24.67
CA THR A 418 -23.82 3.50 -23.37
C THR A 418 -24.65 4.75 -23.51
N PHE A 419 -25.59 4.96 -22.58
CA PHE A 419 -26.27 6.25 -22.42
C PHE A 419 -26.29 6.64 -20.94
N LYS A 420 -26.43 7.95 -20.67
CA LYS A 420 -26.59 8.47 -19.32
C LYS A 420 -28.07 8.80 -19.10
N ASN A 421 -28.69 8.20 -18.09
CA ASN A 421 -30.04 8.61 -17.68
C ASN A 421 -29.92 9.92 -16.89
N LYS A 422 -30.60 10.97 -17.36
CA LYS A 422 -30.54 12.30 -16.73
C LYS A 422 -31.27 12.38 -15.40
N GLU A 423 -32.27 11.53 -15.16
CA GLU A 423 -33.08 11.56 -13.94
C GLU A 423 -32.31 11.03 -12.73
N ASN A 424 -31.58 9.92 -12.91
CA ASN A 424 -30.81 9.29 -11.83
C ASN A 424 -29.29 9.48 -11.95
N GLY A 425 -28.82 10.09 -13.04
CA GLY A 425 -27.40 10.36 -13.28
C GLY A 425 -26.55 9.11 -13.61
N MET A 426 -27.16 7.94 -13.73
CA MET A 426 -26.46 6.67 -13.91
C MET A 426 -26.14 6.40 -15.38
N HIS A 427 -25.04 5.69 -15.60
CA HIS A 427 -24.57 5.25 -16.91
C HIS A 427 -25.05 3.82 -17.18
N TYR A 428 -25.91 3.67 -18.17
CA TYR A 428 -26.48 2.39 -18.60
C TYR A 428 -25.67 1.83 -19.77
N ILE A 429 -25.42 0.53 -19.73
CA ILE A 429 -24.74 -0.21 -20.80
C ILE A 429 -25.78 -1.13 -21.45
N TYR A 430 -26.02 -0.97 -22.75
CA TYR A 430 -26.97 -1.79 -23.50
C TYR A 430 -26.32 -2.50 -24.68
N ILE A 431 -26.84 -3.68 -25.01
CA ILE A 431 -26.27 -4.56 -26.03
C ILE A 431 -26.97 -4.37 -27.38
N ASP A 432 -26.14 -4.26 -28.42
CA ASP A 432 -26.48 -4.17 -29.84
C ASP A 432 -27.33 -2.96 -30.24
N ARG A 433 -28.63 -2.95 -29.95
CA ARG A 433 -29.56 -1.90 -30.40
C ARG A 433 -30.81 -1.81 -29.54
N ALA A 434 -31.66 -0.83 -29.83
CA ALA A 434 -33.05 -0.81 -29.39
C ALA A 434 -33.85 -1.85 -30.20
N TYR A 435 -34.64 -2.67 -29.51
CA TYR A 435 -35.52 -3.66 -30.11
C TYR A 435 -36.96 -3.15 -30.16
N GLU A 436 -37.72 -3.53 -31.18
CA GLU A 436 -39.10 -3.08 -31.37
C GLU A 436 -40.08 -3.82 -30.47
N SER A 437 -39.73 -5.03 -30.02
CA SER A 437 -40.57 -5.86 -29.18
C SER A 437 -39.83 -6.45 -27.97
N ARG A 438 -40.58 -6.70 -26.88
CA ARG A 438 -40.10 -7.44 -25.71
C ARG A 438 -39.56 -8.82 -26.09
N GLY A 439 -40.17 -9.46 -27.10
CA GLY A 439 -39.79 -10.79 -27.58
C GLY A 439 -38.37 -10.80 -28.15
N GLU A 440 -38.07 -9.88 -29.07
CA GLU A 440 -36.75 -9.78 -29.72
C GLU A 440 -35.63 -9.43 -28.72
N ALA A 441 -35.90 -8.51 -27.79
CA ALA A 441 -34.98 -8.23 -26.69
C ALA A 441 -34.77 -9.44 -25.77
N GLY A 442 -35.83 -10.21 -25.51
CA GLY A 442 -35.79 -11.43 -24.72
C GLY A 442 -34.97 -12.55 -25.38
N GLU A 443 -35.07 -12.73 -26.69
CA GLU A 443 -34.24 -13.69 -27.43
C GLU A 443 -32.75 -13.32 -27.37
N THR A 444 -32.43 -12.03 -27.53
CA THR A 444 -31.05 -11.56 -27.40
C THR A 444 -30.51 -11.79 -25.99
N LEU A 445 -31.29 -11.45 -24.97
CA LEU A 445 -30.98 -11.74 -23.57
C LEU A 445 -30.67 -13.23 -23.36
N LEU A 446 -31.54 -14.12 -23.84
CA LEU A 446 -31.34 -15.57 -23.72
C LEU A 446 -30.09 -16.06 -24.43
N ASN A 447 -29.81 -15.54 -25.63
CA ASN A 447 -28.63 -15.91 -26.39
C ASN A 447 -27.34 -15.44 -25.72
N LEU A 448 -27.38 -14.31 -25.00
CA LEU A 448 -26.27 -13.87 -24.17
C LEU A 448 -26.07 -14.80 -22.97
N LEU A 449 -27.14 -15.15 -22.24
CA LEU A 449 -27.05 -16.02 -21.06
C LEU A 449 -26.55 -17.44 -21.36
N LYS A 450 -26.66 -17.91 -22.62
CA LYS A 450 -26.06 -19.17 -23.08
C LYS A 450 -24.54 -19.12 -23.15
N ARG A 451 -23.94 -17.93 -23.24
CA ARG A 451 -22.48 -17.76 -23.27
C ARG A 451 -21.91 -17.90 -21.84
N PRO A 452 -20.80 -18.63 -21.64
CA PRO A 452 -20.19 -18.83 -20.32
C PRO A 452 -19.93 -17.53 -19.56
N GLU A 453 -19.56 -16.47 -20.27
CA GLU A 453 -19.20 -15.15 -19.74
C GLU A 453 -20.40 -14.41 -19.12
N PHE A 454 -21.62 -14.74 -19.54
CA PHE A 454 -22.84 -14.07 -19.10
C PHE A 454 -23.78 -14.98 -18.29
N ARG A 455 -23.43 -16.26 -18.09
CA ARG A 455 -24.29 -17.25 -17.41
C ARG A 455 -24.77 -16.81 -16.01
N ASN A 456 -23.94 -16.04 -15.29
CA ASN A 456 -24.23 -15.52 -13.95
C ASN A 456 -24.43 -13.99 -13.93
N SER A 457 -24.63 -13.36 -15.09
CA SER A 457 -24.77 -11.90 -15.19
C SER A 457 -26.22 -11.44 -14.99
N ASN A 458 -26.39 -10.29 -14.34
CA ASN A 458 -27.69 -9.69 -14.06
C ASN A 458 -28.16 -8.81 -15.23
N ILE A 459 -28.28 -9.39 -16.43
CA ILE A 459 -28.80 -8.68 -17.61
C ILE A 459 -30.33 -8.65 -17.53
N TRP A 460 -30.94 -7.55 -17.94
CA TRP A 460 -32.39 -7.36 -17.92
C TRP A 460 -32.86 -6.49 -19.09
N VAL A 461 -34.18 -6.38 -19.30
CA VAL A 461 -34.76 -5.61 -20.40
C VAL A 461 -35.37 -4.31 -19.88
N LEU A 462 -34.88 -3.17 -20.33
CA LEU A 462 -35.44 -1.85 -20.07
C LEU A 462 -36.42 -1.48 -21.19
N LYS A 463 -37.64 -1.06 -20.86
CA LYS A 463 -38.58 -0.48 -21.82
C LYS A 463 -38.50 1.03 -21.72
N VAL A 464 -38.21 1.68 -22.84
CA VAL A 464 -38.10 3.15 -22.95
C VAL A 464 -39.22 3.66 -23.84
N GLY A 465 -40.06 4.54 -23.29
CA GLY A 465 -41.17 5.15 -24.00
C GLY A 465 -42.46 4.32 -24.02
N ASN A 466 -43.52 4.96 -24.51
CA ASN A 466 -44.80 4.33 -24.80
C ASN A 466 -44.77 3.88 -26.26
N LEU A 467 -44.50 2.59 -26.47
CA LEU A 467 -44.72 1.90 -27.74
C LEU A 467 -46.21 1.61 -27.94
#